data_AF-A0A0F9CN00-F1
#
_entry.id   AF-A0A0F9CN00-F1
#
_cell.length_a   1.000
_cell.length_b   1.000
_cell.length_c   1.000
_cell.angle_alpha   90.00
_cell.angle_beta   90.00
_cell.angle_gamma   90.00
#
_symmetry.space_group_name_H-M   'P 1'
#
loop_
_entity.id
_entity.type
_entity.pdbx_description
1 polymer ?
#
loop_
_entity_poly.entity_id
_entity_poly.type
_entity_poly.pdbx_seq_one_letter_code
_entity_poly.pdbx_strand_id
1 'polypeptide(L)'
;MILPDSVSIQDMLDEIGRRTKLVEDRLCGKLNEAVEDYNRVVSKFDECRGALAAEVEAHGFPSCPPDDYKGKWHEYLIELLANLRKQ
;
A
#
# COMPACT_ATOMS: atom_id res chain seq x y z
N MET A 1 -40.65 -8.51 46.44
CA MET A 1 -40.15 -9.18 45.23
C MET A 1 -39.75 -8.08 44.26
N ILE A 2 -38.46 -7.81 44.08
CA ILE A 2 -38.00 -6.74 43.18
C ILE A 2 -37.86 -7.39 41.81
N LEU A 3 -38.75 -7.02 40.87
CA LEU A 3 -38.60 -7.39 39.47
C LEU A 3 -37.39 -6.61 38.92
N PRO A 4 -36.46 -7.23 38.18
CA PRO A 4 -35.36 -6.51 37.56
C PRO A 4 -35.94 -5.51 36.54
N ASP A 5 -35.42 -4.28 36.56
CA ASP A 5 -35.80 -3.22 35.62
C ASP A 5 -35.71 -3.73 34.19
N SER A 6 -36.83 -3.69 33.46
CA SER A 6 -36.87 -4.09 32.07
C SER A 6 -35.99 -3.16 31.25
N VAL A 7 -34.90 -3.68 30.68
CA VAL A 7 -34.07 -2.94 29.72
C VAL A 7 -34.98 -2.49 28.58
N SER A 8 -35.00 -1.17 28.31
CA SER A 8 -35.80 -0.64 27.21
C SER A 8 -35.22 -1.09 25.88
N ILE A 9 -36.08 -1.35 24.89
CA ILE A 9 -35.66 -1.59 23.51
C ILE A 9 -34.78 -0.43 23.02
N GLN A 10 -35.07 0.80 23.45
CA GLN A 10 -34.28 1.97 23.10
C GLN A 10 -32.84 1.87 23.64
N ASP A 11 -32.65 1.44 24.89
CA ASP A 11 -31.32 1.28 25.47
C ASP A 11 -30.50 0.22 24.71
N MET A 12 -31.17 -0.84 24.23
CA MET A 12 -30.53 -1.88 23.41
C MET A 12 -30.10 -1.32 22.05
N LEU A 13 -30.95 -0.53 21.40
CA LEU A 13 -30.64 0.12 20.12
C LEU A 13 -29.47 1.10 20.26
N ASP A 14 -29.44 1.89 21.34
CA ASP A 14 -28.36 2.84 21.61
C ASP A 14 -27.02 2.13 21.88
N GLU A 15 -27.04 1.01 22.61
CA GLU A 15 -25.86 0.17 22.81
C GLU A 15 -25.36 -0.45 21.50
N ILE A 16 -26.27 -0.96 20.64
CA ILE A 16 -25.92 -1.47 19.31
C ILE A 16 -25.28 -0.37 18.46
N GLY A 17 -25.86 0.83 18.46
CA GLY A 17 -25.31 1.98 17.75
C GLY A 17 -23.91 2.34 18.22
N ARG A 18 -23.68 2.41 19.55
CA ARG A 18 -22.34 2.65 20.12
C ARG A 18 -21.33 1.57 19.73
N ARG A 19 -21.71 0.30 19.79
CA ARG A 19 -20.82 -0.81 19.39
C ARG A 19 -20.48 -0.77 17.91
N THR A 20 -21.45 -0.45 17.07
CA THR A 20 -21.25 -0.34 15.62
C THR A 20 -20.23 0.75 15.31
N LYS A 21 -20.39 1.94 15.90
CA LYS A 21 -19.44 3.04 15.75
C LYS A 21 -18.04 2.67 16.23
N LEU A 22 -17.92 2.00 17.37
CA LEU A 22 -16.61 1.56 17.88
C LEU A 22 -15.91 0.59 16.91
N VAL A 23 -16.68 -0.31 16.29
CA VAL A 23 -16.14 -1.23 15.28
C VAL A 23 -15.72 -0.48 14.03
N GLU A 24 -16.53 0.46 13.56
CA GLU A 24 -16.23 1.32 12.41
C GLU A 24 -14.93 2.11 12.63
N ASP A 25 -14.82 2.82 13.76
CA ASP A 25 -13.63 3.61 14.11
C ASP A 25 -12.36 2.73 14.13
N ARG A 26 -12.47 1.52 14.69
CA ARG A 26 -11.36 0.55 14.73
C ARG A 26 -10.98 0.05 13.34
N LEU A 27 -11.96 -0.20 12.46
CA LEU A 27 -11.70 -0.63 11.08
C LEU A 27 -11.05 0.49 10.26
N CYS A 28 -11.52 1.73 10.42
CA CYS A 28 -10.92 2.91 9.81
C CYS A 28 -9.46 3.09 10.26
N GLY A 29 -9.18 2.94 11.55
CA GLY A 29 -7.80 2.98 12.08
C GLY A 29 -6.89 1.94 11.41
N LYS A 30 -7.33 0.68 11.36
CA LYS A 30 -6.56 -0.40 10.70
C LYS A 30 -6.38 -0.19 9.20
N LEU A 31 -7.38 0.37 8.52
CA LEU A 31 -7.28 0.67 7.10
C LEU A 31 -6.22 1.75 6.85
N ASN A 32 -6.18 2.79 7.69
CA ASN A 32 -5.16 3.84 7.59
C ASN A 32 -3.75 3.28 7.80
N GLU A 33 -3.54 2.45 8.83
CA GLU A 33 -2.25 1.77 9.06
C GLU A 33 -1.83 0.93 7.85
N ALA A 34 -2.75 0.15 7.26
CA ALA A 34 -2.45 -0.66 6.08
C ALA A 34 -2.08 0.19 4.85
N VAL A 35 -2.73 1.34 4.67
CA VAL A 35 -2.41 2.30 3.59
C VAL A 35 -1.04 2.93 3.81
N GLU A 36 -0.69 3.30 5.04
CA GLU A 36 0.63 3.84 5.37
C GLU A 36 1.75 2.82 5.09
N ASP A 37 1.56 1.57 5.51
CA ASP A 37 2.50 0.49 5.24
C ASP A 37 2.66 0.22 3.73
N TYR A 38 1.55 0.19 2.99
CA TYR A 38 1.58 0.06 1.53
C TYR A 38 2.38 1.20 0.88
N ASN A 39 2.08 2.45 1.25
CA ASN A 39 2.77 3.62 0.72
C ASN A 39 4.28 3.58 1.03
N ARG A 40 4.65 3.14 2.23
CA ARG A 40 6.06 2.96 2.60
C ARG A 40 6.76 1.92 1.74
N VAL A 41 6.11 0.80 1.44
CA VAL A 41 6.66 -0.24 0.56
C VAL A 41 6.82 0.29 -0.86
N VAL A 42 5.79 0.96 -1.41
CA VAL A 42 5.86 1.56 -2.74
C VAL A 42 6.99 2.58 -2.85
N SER A 43 7.15 3.46 -1.87
CA SER A 43 8.25 4.45 -1.83
C SER A 43 9.62 3.77 -1.93
N LYS A 44 9.84 2.66 -1.20
CA LYS A 44 11.10 1.91 -1.28
C LYS A 44 11.30 1.27 -2.66
N PHE A 45 10.25 0.74 -3.28
CA PHE A 45 10.35 0.21 -4.64
C PHE A 45 10.70 1.32 -5.66
N ASP A 46 10.15 2.51 -5.49
CA ASP A 46 10.46 3.67 -6.34
C ASP A 46 11.91 4.13 -6.14
N GLU A 47 12.42 4.16 -4.91
CA GLU A 47 13.84 4.43 -4.61
C GLU A 47 14.76 3.40 -5.30
N CYS A 48 14.44 2.11 -5.20
CA CYS A 48 15.20 1.06 -5.89
C CYS A 48 15.16 1.22 -7.41
N ARG A 49 14.00 1.56 -7.98
CA ARG A 49 13.86 1.81 -9.42
C ARG A 49 14.67 3.03 -9.85
N GLY A 50 14.67 4.10 -9.05
CA GLY A 50 15.50 5.29 -9.28
C GLY A 50 17.00 4.98 -9.26
N ALA A 51 17.45 4.16 -8.32
CA ALA A 51 18.84 3.71 -8.27
C ALA A 51 19.24 2.88 -9.50
N LEU A 52 18.37 1.98 -9.95
CA LEU A 52 18.58 1.23 -11.20
C LEU A 52 18.64 2.15 -12.43
N ALA A 53 17.76 3.14 -12.50
CA ALA A 53 17.74 4.12 -13.59
C ALA A 53 19.04 4.94 -13.66
N ALA A 54 19.53 5.41 -12.50
CA ALA A 54 20.79 6.14 -12.41
C ALA A 54 21.98 5.29 -12.87
N GLU A 55 22.02 4.00 -12.52
CA GLU A 55 23.07 3.09 -12.96
C GLU A 55 23.03 2.87 -14.49
N VAL A 56 21.83 2.67 -15.06
CA VAL A 56 21.65 2.54 -16.52
C VAL A 56 22.16 3.78 -17.26
N GLU A 57 21.82 4.96 -16.75
CA GLU A 57 22.26 6.25 -17.32
C GLU A 57 23.77 6.46 -17.19
N ALA A 58 24.39 6.00 -16.09
CA ALA A 58 25.84 6.06 -15.90
C ALA A 58 26.60 5.22 -16.95
N HIS A 59 25.96 4.17 -17.48
CA HIS A 59 26.47 3.40 -18.62
C HIS A 59 26.16 4.03 -20.00
N GLY A 60 25.49 5.18 -20.05
CA GLY A 60 25.18 5.90 -21.28
C GLY A 60 23.91 5.41 -22.00
N PHE A 61 23.04 4.66 -21.31
CA PHE A 61 21.79 4.13 -21.88
C PHE A 61 20.57 4.89 -21.34
N PRO A 62 19.48 4.99 -22.11
CA PRO A 62 18.24 5.59 -21.62
C PRO A 62 17.59 4.70 -20.56
N SER A 63 17.29 5.29 -19.40
CA SER A 63 16.58 4.61 -18.32
C SER A 63 15.09 4.39 -18.60
N CYS A 64 14.48 5.17 -19.50
CA CYS A 64 13.09 5.03 -19.88
C CYS A 64 12.90 3.88 -20.89
N PRO A 65 11.95 2.96 -20.67
CA PRO A 65 11.62 1.93 -21.64
C PRO A 65 10.97 2.57 -22.88
N PRO A 66 11.13 1.96 -24.07
CA PRO A 66 10.38 2.33 -25.27
C PRO A 66 8.86 2.19 -25.08
N ASP A 67 8.08 2.98 -25.82
CA ASP A 67 6.60 3.00 -25.74
C ASP A 67 5.95 1.64 -26.08
N ASP A 68 6.62 0.82 -26.88
CA ASP A 68 6.15 -0.53 -27.26
C ASP A 68 6.55 -1.62 -26.26
N TYR A 69 7.37 -1.31 -25.24
CA TYR A 69 7.78 -2.25 -24.20
C TYR A 69 6.58 -2.71 -23.37
N LYS A 70 6.40 -4.03 -23.26
CA LYS A 70 5.24 -4.64 -22.60
C LYS A 70 5.50 -5.06 -21.15
N GLY A 71 6.75 -5.04 -20.71
CA GLY A 71 7.15 -5.39 -19.35
C GLY A 71 7.03 -4.23 -18.38
N LYS A 72 7.42 -4.46 -17.13
CA LYS A 72 7.48 -3.39 -16.12
C LYS A 72 8.78 -2.61 -16.27
N TRP A 73 8.75 -1.31 -15.94
CA TRP A 73 9.93 -0.45 -16.06
C TRP A 73 11.17 -1.00 -15.34
N HIS A 74 11.03 -1.55 -14.12
CA HIS A 74 12.18 -2.14 -13.42
C HIS A 74 12.75 -3.39 -14.12
N GLU A 75 11.93 -4.18 -14.82
CA GLU A 75 12.40 -5.34 -15.59
C GLU A 75 13.30 -4.87 -16.74
N TYR A 76 12.88 -3.82 -17.47
CA TYR A 76 13.69 -3.18 -18.51
C TYR A 76 15.05 -2.71 -18.00
N LEU A 77 15.07 -2.01 -16.87
CA LEU A 77 16.32 -1.51 -16.27
C LEU A 77 17.26 -2.66 -15.86
N ILE A 78 16.72 -3.72 -15.26
CA ILE A 78 17.49 -4.90 -14.86
C ILE A 78 18.05 -5.63 -16.07
N GLU A 79 17.25 -5.81 -17.12
CA GLU A 79 17.66 -6.47 -18.36
C GLU A 79 18.79 -5.70 -19.06
N LEU A 80 18.70 -4.36 -19.12
CA LEU A 80 19.78 -3.53 -19.65
C LEU A 80 21.08 -3.73 -18.87
N LEU A 81 21.06 -3.56 -17.55
CA LEU A 81 22.26 -3.73 -16.71
C LEU A 81 22.85 -5.14 -16.81
N ALA A 82 22.00 -6.17 -16.86
CA ALA A 82 22.44 -7.55 -16.99
C ALA A 82 23.14 -7.81 -18.34
N ASN A 83 22.72 -7.14 -19.41
CA ASN A 83 23.34 -7.25 -20.73
C ASN A 83 24.65 -6.45 -20.81
N LEU A 84 24.74 -5.31 -20.12
CA LEU A 84 25.97 -4.50 -20.06
C LEU A 84 27.10 -5.20 -19.33
N ARG A 85 26.80 -5.95 -18.27
CA ARG A 85 27.81 -6.73 -17.53
C ARG A 85 28.40 -7.92 -18.29
N LYS A 86 27.79 -8.32 -19.40
CA LYS A 86 28.25 -9.44 -20.24
C LYS A 86 29.17 -8.99 -21.38
N GLN A 87 29.32 -7.68 -21.60
CA GLN A 87 30.22 -7.08 -22.59
C GLN A 87 31.58 -6.80 -21.96
#